data_AF-A0A915ULW8-F1
#
_entry.id   AF-A0A915ULW8-F1
#
_cell.length_a   1.000
_cell.length_b   1.000
_cell.length_c   1.000
_cell.angle_alpha   90.00
_cell.angle_beta   90.00
_cell.angle_gamma   90.00
#
_symmetry.space_group_name_H-M   'P 1'
#
loop_
_entity.id
_entity.type
_entity.pdbx_description
1 polymer ?
#
loop_
_entity_poly.entity_id
_entity_poly.type
_entity_poly.pdbx_seq_one_letter_code
_entity_poly.pdbx_strand_id
1 'polypeptide(L)'
;MTDKEALLAHLQQVREAALELLRAKLDTVAREVQEAASRIVADVDLVLPSDPEVLFPLSSVQDFVREPEPQATLELSAVRELDAGRAQSEVLQGLLRALEPYAGGRAILVFRDGKVMGWSGAGFDPEAVRRWQGAVETSPAFAKAAAGQPVLVRAEDDPLLREFLRNPGASVLLLPMSLRGKVVGALLAEEGERGLAVEWVQLYTYLVGLQLETLAVRPTAPTPALAPVEDLRPTQVPAAEPSFGFEEPTSAPEWAEEAPEPQPEAPPPPVPTPEPAPSVATETDLSATQRLEVAPVTPPRSPEEERKHEEARRFARLLVSEIRLYNEQAVQEGKANRDIYARLKEDIDRSREMYEQRIPPEVRAVSDYFYEELVRTLADGDPDALGL
;
A
#
# COMPACT_ATOMS: atom_id res chain seq x y z
N MET A 1 53.88 38.63 -94.21
CA MET A 1 53.18 37.50 -93.58
C MET A 1 54.13 36.34 -93.62
N THR A 2 54.48 35.79 -92.46
CA THR A 2 55.68 34.98 -92.25
C THR A 2 55.32 33.61 -91.69
N ASP A 3 56.10 32.57 -91.98
CA ASP A 3 55.84 31.16 -91.57
C ASP A 3 55.47 30.99 -90.09
N LYS A 4 55.98 31.88 -89.23
CA LYS A 4 55.66 31.95 -87.80
C LYS A 4 54.17 32.12 -87.51
N GLU A 5 53.43 32.86 -88.33
CA GLU A 5 51.97 33.08 -88.16
C GLU A 5 51.18 31.80 -88.50
N ALA A 6 51.56 31.13 -89.59
CA ALA A 6 50.96 29.85 -90.00
C ALA A 6 51.25 28.73 -88.98
N LEU A 7 52.48 28.67 -88.46
CA LEU A 7 52.86 27.73 -87.40
C LEU A 7 52.03 27.95 -86.11
N LEU A 8 51.80 29.21 -85.74
CA LEU A 8 51.05 29.56 -84.52
C LEU A 8 49.57 29.21 -84.66
N ALA A 9 48.95 29.46 -85.83
CA ALA A 9 47.59 29.03 -86.16
C ALA A 9 47.46 27.51 -86.14
N HIS A 10 48.43 26.77 -86.70
CA HIS A 10 48.43 25.30 -86.67
C HIS A 10 48.54 24.76 -85.24
N LEU A 11 49.42 25.33 -84.40
CA LEU A 11 49.53 24.96 -82.98
C LEU A 11 48.27 25.27 -82.17
N GLN A 12 47.57 26.36 -82.48
CA GLN A 12 46.25 26.67 -81.89
C GLN A 12 45.20 25.62 -82.28
N GLN A 13 45.12 25.26 -83.56
CA GLN A 13 44.20 24.24 -84.06
C GLN A 13 44.48 22.86 -83.43
N VAL A 14 45.75 22.46 -83.33
CA VAL A 14 46.16 21.20 -82.67
C VAL A 14 45.81 21.22 -81.18
N ARG A 15 45.99 22.35 -80.49
CA ARG A 15 45.59 22.51 -79.08
C ARG A 15 44.07 22.41 -78.90
N GLU A 16 43.28 23.01 -79.78
CA GLU A 16 41.82 22.96 -79.71
C GLU A 16 41.30 21.55 -79.97
N ALA A 17 41.78 20.87 -81.01
CA ALA A 17 41.46 19.46 -81.26
C ALA A 17 41.87 18.54 -80.09
N ALA A 18 43.02 18.81 -79.44
CA ALA A 18 43.43 18.07 -78.24
C ALA A 18 42.51 18.32 -77.04
N LEU A 19 42.02 19.55 -76.85
CA LEU A 19 41.07 19.89 -75.78
C LEU A 19 39.69 19.29 -76.02
N GLU A 20 39.20 19.27 -77.26
CA GLU A 20 37.94 18.58 -77.61
C GLU A 20 38.04 17.08 -77.37
N LEU A 21 39.14 16.45 -77.80
CA LEU A 21 39.39 15.02 -77.57
C LEU A 21 39.54 14.69 -76.08
N LEU A 22 40.15 15.58 -75.28
CA LEU A 22 40.22 15.43 -73.83
C LEU A 22 38.83 15.52 -73.17
N ARG A 23 38.00 16.49 -73.58
CA ARG A 23 36.62 16.63 -73.09
C ARG A 23 35.78 15.41 -73.44
N ALA A 24 35.78 14.97 -74.70
CA ALA A 24 35.04 13.79 -75.14
C ALA A 24 35.45 12.51 -74.36
N LYS A 25 36.73 12.37 -74.02
CA LYS A 25 37.21 11.28 -73.15
C LYS A 25 36.73 11.43 -71.70
N LEU A 26 36.80 12.63 -71.12
CA LEU A 26 36.27 12.89 -69.78
C LEU A 26 34.76 12.63 -69.68
N ASP A 27 33.98 13.06 -70.67
CA ASP A 27 32.52 12.81 -70.74
C ASP A 27 32.17 11.32 -70.91
N THR A 28 33.09 10.53 -71.49
CA THR A 28 32.96 9.07 -71.61
C THR A 28 33.24 8.40 -70.26
N VAL A 29 34.36 8.75 -69.61
CA VAL A 29 34.72 8.23 -68.28
C VAL A 29 33.67 8.63 -67.23
N ALA A 30 33.12 9.85 -67.30
CA ALA A 30 32.06 10.29 -66.40
C ALA A 30 30.78 9.42 -66.53
N ARG A 31 30.40 9.06 -67.76
CA ARG A 31 29.29 8.13 -68.03
C ARG A 31 29.59 6.71 -67.53
N GLU A 32 30.79 6.19 -67.79
CA GLU A 32 31.20 4.86 -67.29
C GLU A 32 31.17 4.79 -65.75
N VAL A 33 31.65 5.83 -65.06
CA VAL A 33 31.58 5.92 -63.59
C VAL A 33 30.14 6.00 -63.10
N GLN A 34 29.27 6.76 -63.78
CA GLN A 34 27.85 6.88 -63.41
C GLN A 34 27.05 5.59 -63.65
N GLU A 35 27.36 4.85 -64.72
CA GLU A 35 26.81 3.50 -64.96
C GLU A 35 27.33 2.46 -63.96
N ALA A 36 28.61 2.53 -63.59
CA ALA A 36 29.17 1.64 -62.57
C ALA A 36 28.52 1.91 -61.19
N ALA A 37 28.36 3.19 -60.83
CA ALA A 37 27.71 3.60 -59.59
C ALA A 37 26.23 3.17 -59.55
N SER A 38 25.46 3.33 -60.64
CA SER A 38 24.05 2.92 -60.66
C SER A 38 23.88 1.40 -60.61
N ARG A 39 24.79 0.62 -61.21
CA ARG A 39 24.81 -0.84 -61.04
C ARG A 39 25.11 -1.24 -59.60
N ILE A 40 26.11 -0.63 -58.96
CA ILE A 40 26.44 -0.93 -57.56
C ILE A 40 25.27 -0.59 -56.64
N VAL A 41 24.58 0.54 -56.84
CA VAL A 41 23.36 0.88 -56.07
C VAL A 41 22.26 -0.15 -56.30
N ALA A 42 22.00 -0.55 -57.54
CA ALA A 42 20.98 -1.57 -57.85
C ALA A 42 21.33 -2.96 -57.27
N ASP A 43 22.60 -3.36 -57.29
CA ASP A 43 23.07 -4.60 -56.67
C ASP A 43 22.98 -4.54 -55.12
N VAL A 44 23.19 -3.36 -54.52
CA VAL A 44 23.03 -3.14 -53.08
C VAL A 44 21.55 -3.18 -52.67
N ASP A 45 20.64 -2.56 -53.43
CA ASP A 45 19.18 -2.67 -53.22
C ASP A 45 18.65 -4.12 -53.43
N LEU A 46 19.38 -4.94 -54.18
CA LEU A 46 19.10 -6.37 -54.36
C LEU A 46 19.54 -7.24 -53.17
N VAL A 47 20.48 -6.75 -52.35
CA VAL A 47 21.09 -7.49 -51.23
C VAL A 47 20.58 -6.98 -49.87
N LEU A 48 20.29 -5.69 -49.75
CA LEU A 48 19.70 -5.07 -48.56
C LEU A 48 18.18 -4.90 -48.79
N PRO A 49 17.32 -5.58 -48.00
CA PRO A 49 15.89 -5.30 -48.01
C PRO A 49 15.60 -3.82 -47.81
N SER A 50 14.65 -3.26 -48.57
CA SER A 50 14.27 -1.85 -48.47
C SER A 50 13.66 -1.46 -47.13
N ASP A 51 13.24 -2.46 -46.33
CA ASP A 51 12.77 -2.30 -44.96
C ASP A 51 13.89 -2.70 -43.98
N PRO A 52 14.46 -1.76 -43.20
CA PRO A 52 15.53 -2.06 -42.25
C PRO A 52 15.08 -2.99 -41.11
N GLU A 53 13.79 -3.13 -40.81
CA GLU A 53 13.29 -4.09 -39.80
C GLU A 53 13.54 -5.55 -40.21
N VAL A 54 13.72 -5.84 -41.51
CA VAL A 54 14.04 -7.19 -42.00
C VAL A 54 15.49 -7.59 -41.66
N LEU A 55 16.40 -6.61 -41.56
CA LEU A 55 17.80 -6.82 -41.17
C LEU A 55 18.00 -6.69 -39.65
N PHE A 56 17.29 -5.74 -39.04
CA PHE A 56 17.36 -5.41 -37.63
C PHE A 56 15.92 -5.29 -37.10
N PRO A 57 15.28 -6.39 -36.67
CA PRO A 57 13.90 -6.38 -36.17
C PRO A 57 13.82 -5.75 -34.77
N LEU A 58 14.15 -4.47 -34.69
CA LEU A 58 14.23 -3.70 -33.45
C LEU A 58 12.84 -3.48 -32.85
N SER A 59 11.78 -3.50 -33.66
CA SER A 59 10.40 -3.58 -33.19
C SER A 59 10.16 -4.79 -32.26
N SER A 60 10.69 -5.97 -32.60
CA SER A 60 10.61 -7.16 -31.74
C SER A 60 11.51 -7.06 -30.51
N VAL A 61 12.60 -6.28 -30.58
CA VAL A 61 13.49 -6.02 -29.43
C VAL A 61 12.87 -5.00 -28.47
N GLN A 62 12.06 -4.05 -28.94
CA GLN A 62 11.32 -3.11 -28.09
C GLN A 62 10.38 -3.84 -27.12
N ASP A 63 9.78 -4.97 -27.51
CA ASP A 63 8.97 -5.78 -26.59
C ASP A 63 9.79 -6.41 -25.44
N PHE A 64 11.08 -6.70 -25.66
CA PHE A 64 12.00 -7.22 -24.62
C PHE A 64 12.70 -6.11 -23.82
N VAL A 65 12.83 -4.89 -24.40
CA VAL A 65 13.49 -3.73 -23.80
C VAL A 65 12.47 -2.73 -23.22
N ARG A 66 11.17 -3.00 -23.34
CA ARG A 66 10.13 -2.27 -22.61
C ARG A 66 10.39 -2.47 -21.12
N GLU A 67 11.01 -1.46 -20.50
CA GLU A 67 11.12 -1.37 -19.05
C GLU A 67 9.74 -1.65 -18.47
N PRO A 68 9.59 -2.54 -17.48
CA PRO A 68 8.30 -2.76 -16.86
C PRO A 68 7.85 -1.42 -16.30
N GLU A 69 6.76 -0.87 -16.87
CA GLU A 69 6.23 0.42 -16.43
C GLU A 69 6.13 0.41 -14.91
N PRO A 70 6.64 1.45 -14.23
CA PRO A 70 6.94 1.40 -12.81
C PRO A 70 5.68 0.99 -12.04
N GLN A 71 5.65 -0.29 -11.64
CA GLN A 71 4.49 -0.86 -10.97
C GLN A 71 4.25 -0.05 -9.71
N ALA A 72 3.02 0.44 -9.55
CA ALA A 72 2.68 1.29 -8.42
C ALA A 72 3.15 0.66 -7.10
N THR A 73 3.93 1.42 -6.34
CA THR A 73 4.55 0.97 -5.09
C THR A 73 3.52 0.91 -3.95
N LEU A 74 3.84 0.19 -2.87
CA LEU A 74 2.98 0.19 -1.68
C LEU A 74 3.06 1.54 -0.95
N GLU A 75 1.99 2.32 -1.01
CA GLU A 75 1.86 3.55 -0.25
C GLU A 75 1.28 3.28 1.14
N LEU A 76 2.15 3.28 2.16
CA LEU A 76 1.77 3.11 3.58
C LEU A 76 0.81 4.20 4.08
N SER A 77 0.78 5.37 3.43
CA SER A 77 -0.21 6.44 3.65
C SER A 77 -1.65 5.95 3.39
N ALA A 78 -1.89 5.27 2.27
CA ALA A 78 -3.20 4.71 1.93
C ALA A 78 -3.63 3.62 2.92
N VAL A 79 -2.68 2.80 3.40
CA VAL A 79 -2.95 1.79 4.44
C VAL A 79 -3.32 2.46 5.79
N ARG A 80 -2.66 3.56 6.16
CA ARG A 80 -3.01 4.36 7.35
C ARG A 80 -4.39 5.00 7.26
N GLU A 81 -4.77 5.52 6.09
CA GLU A 81 -6.11 6.08 5.86
C GLU A 81 -7.22 5.03 5.97
N LEU A 82 -6.99 3.85 5.39
CA LEU A 82 -7.88 2.70 5.54
C LEU A 82 -8.06 2.35 7.02
N ASP A 83 -6.96 2.07 7.71
CA ASP A 83 -6.92 1.70 9.12
C ASP A 83 -7.56 2.76 10.04
N ALA A 84 -7.53 4.05 9.67
CA ALA A 84 -8.23 5.10 10.40
C ALA A 84 -9.78 5.05 10.29
N GLY A 85 -10.34 4.56 9.18
CA GLY A 85 -11.80 4.59 8.91
C GLY A 85 -12.62 3.89 9.99
N ARG A 86 -13.56 4.59 10.64
CA ARG A 86 -14.34 4.15 11.82
C ARG A 86 -15.64 3.44 11.46
N ALA A 87 -16.21 3.68 10.28
CA ALA A 87 -17.39 2.99 9.78
C ALA A 87 -17.07 2.11 8.57
N GLN A 88 -17.85 1.03 8.36
CA GLN A 88 -17.71 0.13 7.20
C GLN A 88 -17.75 0.91 5.88
N SER A 89 -18.62 1.92 5.77
CA SER A 89 -18.71 2.78 4.59
C SER A 89 -17.47 3.63 4.35
N GLU A 90 -16.80 4.08 5.41
CA GLU A 90 -15.56 4.88 5.31
C GLU A 90 -14.41 4.02 4.81
N VAL A 91 -14.25 2.81 5.37
CA VAL A 91 -13.21 1.85 4.96
C VAL A 91 -13.43 1.43 3.50
N LEU A 92 -14.66 1.09 3.10
CA LEU A 92 -14.98 0.72 1.72
C LEU A 92 -14.78 1.87 0.72
N GLN A 93 -15.09 3.12 1.10
CA GLN A 93 -14.77 4.28 0.27
C GLN A 93 -13.27 4.61 0.25
N GLY A 94 -12.54 4.33 1.34
CA GLY A 94 -11.09 4.40 1.40
C GLY A 94 -10.43 3.38 0.47
N LEU A 95 -10.96 2.16 0.38
CA LEU A 95 -10.53 1.16 -0.59
C LEU A 95 -10.74 1.67 -2.02
N LEU A 96 -11.90 2.27 -2.27
CA LEU A 96 -12.20 3.01 -3.50
C LEU A 96 -11.45 4.36 -3.64
N ARG A 97 -10.40 4.64 -2.86
CA ARG A 97 -9.41 5.70 -3.13
C ARG A 97 -8.00 5.13 -3.24
N ALA A 98 -7.59 4.28 -2.29
CA ALA A 98 -6.33 3.55 -2.28
C ALA A 98 -6.06 2.77 -3.57
N LEU A 99 -7.11 2.32 -4.27
CA LEU A 99 -6.99 1.55 -5.51
C LEU A 99 -6.73 2.37 -6.79
N GLU A 100 -6.64 3.71 -6.75
CA GLU A 100 -6.41 4.54 -7.95
C GLU A 100 -5.09 4.26 -8.70
N PRO A 101 -3.96 4.01 -8.03
CA PRO A 101 -2.72 3.69 -8.74
C PRO A 101 -2.73 2.34 -9.46
N TYR A 102 -3.67 1.46 -9.11
CA TYR A 102 -3.64 0.03 -9.44
C TYR A 102 -4.76 -0.44 -10.38
N ALA A 103 -5.80 0.37 -10.56
CA ALA A 103 -6.96 0.09 -11.43
C ALA A 103 -7.68 1.37 -11.85
N GLY A 104 -8.33 1.34 -13.02
CA GLY A 104 -9.15 2.44 -13.52
C GLY A 104 -10.51 2.50 -12.84
N GLY A 105 -11.52 1.92 -13.48
CA GLY A 105 -12.86 1.76 -12.90
C GLY A 105 -12.83 0.80 -11.71
N ARG A 106 -13.48 1.15 -10.60
CA ARG A 106 -13.56 0.28 -9.41
C ARG A 106 -14.89 0.42 -8.69
N ALA A 107 -15.50 -0.69 -8.28
CA ALA A 107 -16.81 -0.71 -7.64
C ALA A 107 -16.91 -1.78 -6.56
N ILE A 108 -17.59 -1.45 -5.47
CA ILE A 108 -18.03 -2.42 -4.46
C ILE A 108 -19.44 -2.88 -4.84
N LEU A 109 -19.60 -4.18 -4.99
CA LEU A 109 -20.81 -4.87 -5.39
C LEU A 109 -21.29 -5.76 -4.24
N VAL A 110 -22.61 -5.88 -4.07
CA VAL A 110 -23.24 -6.65 -2.99
C VAL A 110 -24.03 -7.81 -3.60
N PHE A 111 -23.85 -9.02 -3.05
CA PHE A 111 -24.64 -10.19 -3.41
C PHE A 111 -25.84 -10.33 -2.49
N ARG A 112 -27.03 -10.46 -3.06
CA ARG A 112 -28.28 -10.61 -2.31
C ARG A 112 -29.33 -11.32 -3.16
N ASP A 113 -30.02 -12.32 -2.59
CA ASP A 113 -31.18 -12.97 -3.20
C ASP A 113 -30.93 -13.44 -4.65
N GLY A 114 -29.73 -14.01 -4.92
CA GLY A 114 -29.30 -14.47 -6.25
C GLY A 114 -28.86 -13.37 -7.22
N LYS A 115 -28.84 -12.10 -6.78
CA LYS A 115 -28.48 -10.93 -7.59
C LYS A 115 -27.18 -10.28 -7.12
N VAL A 116 -26.53 -9.57 -8.03
CA VAL A 116 -25.44 -8.62 -7.76
C VAL A 116 -25.97 -7.20 -7.97
N MET A 117 -25.59 -6.27 -7.10
CA MET A 117 -26.01 -4.86 -7.14
C MET A 117 -24.80 -3.96 -6.83
N GLY A 118 -24.67 -2.82 -7.50
CA GLY A 118 -23.62 -1.84 -7.16
C GLY A 118 -23.96 -1.01 -5.93
N TRP A 119 -23.01 -0.86 -5.01
CA TRP A 119 -23.16 -0.03 -3.80
C TRP A 119 -22.47 1.34 -3.94
N SER A 120 -21.23 1.34 -4.43
CA SER A 120 -20.43 2.53 -4.68
C SER A 120 -19.32 2.21 -5.67
N GLY A 121 -18.83 3.22 -6.39
CA GLY A 121 -17.67 3.09 -7.26
C GLY A 121 -16.98 4.42 -7.51
N ALA A 122 -15.77 4.33 -8.07
CA ALA A 122 -14.93 5.44 -8.50
C ALA A 122 -14.24 5.05 -9.82
N GLY A 123 -13.87 6.04 -10.65
CA GLY A 123 -13.56 5.79 -12.07
C GLY A 123 -14.80 5.50 -12.94
N PHE A 124 -15.99 5.48 -12.33
CA PHE A 124 -17.30 5.37 -12.98
C PHE A 124 -18.17 6.58 -12.64
N ASP A 125 -19.31 6.73 -13.32
CA ASP A 125 -20.42 7.53 -12.81
C ASP A 125 -21.00 6.85 -11.54
N PRO A 126 -20.89 7.45 -10.34
CA PRO A 126 -21.34 6.83 -9.09
C PRO A 126 -22.83 6.48 -9.08
N GLU A 127 -23.65 7.23 -9.82
CA GLU A 127 -25.09 7.01 -9.90
C GLU A 127 -25.45 5.93 -10.92
N ALA A 128 -24.60 5.67 -11.92
CA ALA A 128 -24.71 4.48 -12.77
C ALA A 128 -24.42 3.20 -11.97
N VAL A 129 -23.33 3.20 -11.18
CA VAL A 129 -22.96 2.04 -10.32
C VAL A 129 -24.12 1.67 -9.38
N ARG A 130 -24.72 2.66 -8.70
CA ARG A 130 -25.82 2.44 -7.74
C ARG A 130 -27.12 1.92 -8.35
N ARG A 131 -27.38 2.21 -9.62
CA ARG A 131 -28.57 1.72 -10.33
C ARG A 131 -28.33 0.38 -11.01
N TRP A 132 -27.07 0.00 -11.19
CA TRP A 132 -26.70 -1.24 -11.85
C TRP A 132 -26.94 -2.46 -10.94
N GLN A 133 -27.57 -3.47 -11.53
CA GLN A 133 -27.83 -4.76 -10.91
C GLN A 133 -27.96 -5.86 -11.98
N GLY A 134 -27.64 -7.09 -11.63
CA GLY A 134 -27.76 -8.26 -12.51
C GLY A 134 -28.09 -9.53 -11.72
N ALA A 135 -28.47 -10.60 -12.41
CA ALA A 135 -28.65 -11.92 -11.80
C ALA A 135 -27.32 -12.68 -11.83
N VAL A 136 -26.86 -13.23 -10.71
CA VAL A 136 -25.53 -13.88 -10.63
C VAL A 136 -25.44 -15.08 -11.58
N GLU A 137 -26.55 -15.78 -11.79
CA GLU A 137 -26.66 -16.92 -12.71
C GLU A 137 -26.44 -16.57 -14.20
N THR A 138 -26.60 -15.31 -14.61
CA THR A 138 -26.35 -14.89 -16.00
C THR A 138 -24.88 -14.55 -16.29
N SER A 139 -24.00 -14.68 -15.29
CA SER A 139 -22.57 -14.37 -15.38
C SER A 139 -21.72 -15.49 -14.76
N PRO A 140 -20.93 -16.22 -15.58
CA PRO A 140 -19.96 -17.18 -15.05
C PRO A 140 -18.91 -16.53 -14.14
N ALA A 141 -18.57 -15.26 -14.37
CA ALA A 141 -17.61 -14.53 -13.56
C ALA A 141 -18.18 -14.19 -12.16
N PHE A 142 -19.39 -13.64 -12.09
CA PHE A 142 -20.05 -13.37 -10.81
C PHE A 142 -20.43 -14.64 -10.05
N ALA A 143 -20.80 -15.73 -10.75
CA ALA A 143 -21.06 -17.02 -10.11
C ALA A 143 -19.83 -17.59 -9.39
N LYS A 144 -18.64 -17.53 -10.02
CA LYS A 144 -17.36 -17.91 -9.39
C LYS A 144 -16.99 -16.98 -8.24
N ALA A 145 -17.17 -15.66 -8.40
CA ALA A 145 -16.91 -14.69 -7.35
C ALA A 145 -17.81 -14.91 -6.12
N ALA A 146 -19.10 -15.18 -6.32
CA ALA A 146 -20.04 -15.54 -5.25
C ALA A 146 -19.68 -16.87 -4.56
N ALA A 147 -19.05 -17.80 -5.27
CA ALA A 147 -18.48 -19.04 -4.73
C ALA A 147 -17.11 -18.86 -4.03
N GLY A 148 -16.61 -17.63 -3.88
CA GLY A 148 -15.35 -17.34 -3.19
C GLY A 148 -14.09 -17.45 -4.05
N GLN A 149 -14.22 -17.53 -5.38
CA GLN A 149 -13.07 -17.58 -6.29
C GLN A 149 -12.80 -16.20 -6.92
N PRO A 150 -11.58 -15.65 -6.81
CA PRO A 150 -11.13 -14.54 -7.64
C PRO A 150 -11.25 -14.86 -9.13
N VAL A 151 -11.70 -13.90 -9.94
CA VAL A 151 -11.84 -14.06 -11.40
C VAL A 151 -11.19 -12.89 -12.11
N LEU A 152 -10.32 -13.18 -13.08
CA LEU A 152 -9.88 -12.23 -14.10
C LEU A 152 -10.52 -12.63 -15.43
N VAL A 153 -11.18 -11.69 -16.11
CA VAL A 153 -11.93 -11.92 -17.36
C VAL A 153 -11.88 -10.66 -18.22
N ARG A 154 -12.06 -10.76 -19.55
CA ARG A 154 -12.29 -9.58 -20.40
C ARG A 154 -13.75 -9.15 -20.29
N ALA A 155 -14.03 -7.85 -20.26
CA ALA A 155 -15.38 -7.32 -20.06
C ALA A 155 -16.38 -7.86 -21.11
N GLU A 156 -15.94 -8.07 -22.35
CA GLU A 156 -16.75 -8.64 -23.41
C GLU A 156 -17.09 -10.12 -23.23
N ASP A 157 -16.29 -10.92 -22.51
CA ASP A 157 -16.54 -12.36 -22.35
C ASP A 157 -17.65 -12.66 -21.32
N ASP A 158 -18.07 -11.68 -20.52
CA ASP A 158 -19.12 -11.84 -19.51
C ASP A 158 -20.37 -10.99 -19.83
N PRO A 159 -21.59 -11.58 -19.85
CA PRO A 159 -22.80 -10.85 -20.22
C PRO A 159 -23.12 -9.63 -19.35
N LEU A 160 -22.81 -9.68 -18.05
CA LEU A 160 -23.12 -8.59 -17.13
C LEU A 160 -22.04 -7.49 -17.16
N LEU A 161 -20.78 -7.86 -17.35
CA LEU A 161 -19.69 -6.88 -17.49
C LEU A 161 -19.79 -6.11 -18.81
N ARG A 162 -20.16 -6.78 -19.90
CA ARG A 162 -20.34 -6.16 -21.23
C ARG A 162 -21.46 -5.11 -21.25
N GLU A 163 -22.51 -5.27 -20.43
CA GLU A 163 -23.58 -4.27 -20.28
C GLU A 163 -23.17 -3.10 -19.37
N PHE A 164 -22.35 -3.38 -18.34
CA PHE A 164 -21.95 -2.40 -17.34
C PHE A 164 -20.80 -1.48 -17.79
N LEU A 165 -19.77 -2.06 -18.41
CA LEU A 165 -18.51 -1.38 -18.69
C LEU A 165 -18.48 -0.77 -20.09
N ARG A 166 -17.82 0.39 -20.20
CA ARG A 166 -17.74 1.14 -21.46
C ARG A 166 -16.67 0.59 -22.40
N ASN A 167 -15.65 -0.07 -21.86
CA ASN A 167 -14.57 -0.68 -22.63
C ASN A 167 -14.77 -2.20 -22.67
N PRO A 168 -15.38 -2.77 -23.74
CA PRO A 168 -15.56 -4.22 -23.85
C PRO A 168 -14.22 -4.98 -23.86
N GLY A 169 -13.15 -4.35 -24.32
CA GLY A 169 -11.82 -4.95 -24.37
C GLY A 169 -11.05 -4.93 -23.05
N ALA A 170 -11.54 -4.29 -21.98
CA ALA A 170 -10.80 -4.18 -20.71
C ALA A 170 -10.70 -5.52 -19.96
N SER A 171 -9.57 -5.78 -19.29
CA SER A 171 -9.53 -6.78 -18.22
C SER A 171 -10.33 -6.30 -17.01
N VAL A 172 -11.01 -7.22 -16.36
CA VAL A 172 -11.80 -7.00 -15.15
C VAL A 172 -11.46 -8.06 -14.13
N LEU A 173 -11.01 -7.62 -12.97
CA LEU A 173 -10.79 -8.45 -11.79
C LEU A 173 -12.01 -8.35 -10.86
N LEU A 174 -12.63 -9.49 -10.57
CA LEU A 174 -13.65 -9.65 -9.54
C LEU A 174 -13.04 -10.37 -8.34
N LEU A 175 -13.06 -9.71 -7.17
CA LEU A 175 -12.54 -10.25 -5.91
C LEU A 175 -13.68 -10.47 -4.91
N PRO A 176 -13.91 -11.70 -4.45
CA PRO A 176 -14.89 -11.99 -3.40
C PRO A 176 -14.59 -11.20 -2.13
N MET A 177 -15.60 -10.53 -1.58
CA MET A 177 -15.53 -9.88 -0.27
C MET A 177 -16.32 -10.70 0.75
N SER A 178 -15.64 -11.15 1.79
CA SER A 178 -16.23 -11.96 2.86
C SER A 178 -16.45 -11.15 4.13
N LEU A 179 -17.50 -11.50 4.88
CA LEU A 179 -17.79 -11.01 6.22
C LEU A 179 -18.36 -12.16 7.06
N ARG A 180 -17.80 -12.37 8.25
CA ARG A 180 -18.05 -13.51 9.15
C ARG A 180 -17.97 -14.86 8.43
N GLY A 181 -16.94 -15.02 7.59
CA GLY A 181 -16.69 -16.25 6.82
C GLY A 181 -17.70 -16.53 5.69
N LYS A 182 -18.53 -15.55 5.29
CA LYS A 182 -19.46 -15.67 4.16
C LYS A 182 -19.15 -14.62 3.10
N VAL A 183 -19.16 -15.00 1.83
CA VAL A 183 -19.09 -14.05 0.71
C VAL A 183 -20.37 -13.22 0.68
N VAL A 184 -20.25 -11.90 0.85
CA VAL A 184 -21.38 -10.94 0.88
C VAL A 184 -21.42 -10.01 -0.32
N GLY A 185 -20.36 -10.02 -1.14
CA GLY A 185 -20.20 -9.13 -2.27
C GLY A 185 -18.89 -9.38 -3.02
N ALA A 186 -18.53 -8.46 -3.89
CA ALA A 186 -17.26 -8.46 -4.59
C ALA A 186 -16.75 -7.04 -4.82
N LEU A 187 -15.44 -6.86 -4.84
CA LEU A 187 -14.81 -5.71 -5.49
C LEU A 187 -14.67 -6.04 -6.98
N LEU A 188 -15.10 -5.11 -7.84
CA LEU A 188 -14.78 -5.06 -9.26
C LEU A 188 -13.66 -4.03 -9.47
N ALA A 189 -12.65 -4.40 -10.25
CA ALA A 189 -11.58 -3.51 -10.72
C ALA A 189 -11.35 -3.71 -12.23
N GLU A 190 -11.52 -2.64 -13.00
CA GLU A 190 -11.33 -2.55 -14.45
C GLU A 190 -9.92 -2.03 -14.76
N GLU A 191 -9.32 -2.56 -15.83
CA GLU A 191 -8.06 -2.10 -16.41
C GLU A 191 -8.15 -0.63 -16.85
N GLY A 192 -7.27 0.21 -16.27
CA GLY A 192 -7.17 1.63 -16.59
C GLY A 192 -6.01 1.94 -17.53
N GLU A 193 -5.73 3.23 -17.72
CA GLU A 193 -4.60 3.71 -18.54
C GLU A 193 -3.24 3.20 -18.02
N ARG A 194 -3.10 3.02 -16.70
CA ARG A 194 -1.91 2.45 -16.03
C ARG A 194 -1.97 0.90 -15.91
N GLY A 195 -2.88 0.25 -16.63
CA GLY A 195 -3.14 -1.19 -16.56
C GLY A 195 -4.00 -1.63 -15.37
N LEU A 196 -3.82 -2.89 -14.95
CA LEU A 196 -4.51 -3.53 -13.82
C LEU A 196 -3.52 -4.32 -12.96
N ALA A 197 -3.13 -3.77 -11.82
CA ALA A 197 -2.17 -4.40 -10.92
C ALA A 197 -2.85 -5.39 -9.95
N VAL A 198 -3.14 -6.58 -10.47
CA VAL A 198 -3.96 -7.63 -9.82
C VAL A 198 -3.53 -7.93 -8.37
N GLU A 199 -2.23 -8.09 -8.11
CA GLU A 199 -1.72 -8.45 -6.78
C GLU A 199 -1.96 -7.36 -5.74
N TRP A 200 -1.77 -6.08 -6.11
CA TRP A 200 -2.06 -4.95 -5.23
C TRP A 200 -3.57 -4.85 -4.94
N VAL A 201 -4.41 -5.00 -5.97
CA VAL A 201 -5.87 -4.97 -5.80
C VAL A 201 -6.32 -6.11 -4.87
N GLN A 202 -5.71 -7.30 -4.99
CA GLN A 202 -5.93 -8.42 -4.06
C GLN A 202 -5.49 -8.10 -2.63
N LEU A 203 -4.27 -7.58 -2.44
CA LEU A 203 -3.73 -7.27 -1.12
C LEU A 203 -4.58 -6.24 -0.38
N TYR A 204 -4.93 -5.12 -1.02
CA TYR A 204 -5.78 -4.10 -0.41
C TYR A 204 -7.19 -4.63 -0.07
N THR A 205 -7.77 -5.49 -0.93
CA THR A 205 -9.07 -6.12 -0.66
C THR A 205 -9.00 -7.08 0.54
N TYR A 206 -7.92 -7.87 0.64
CA TYR A 206 -7.67 -8.76 1.77
C TYR A 206 -7.49 -7.98 3.09
N LEU A 207 -6.66 -6.94 3.09
CA LEU A 207 -6.45 -6.07 4.25
C LEU A 207 -7.76 -5.44 4.74
N VAL A 208 -8.58 -4.94 3.82
CA VAL A 208 -9.91 -4.40 4.16
C VAL A 208 -10.87 -5.47 4.66
N GLY A 209 -10.80 -6.71 4.14
CA GLY A 209 -11.54 -7.85 4.69
C GLY A 209 -11.25 -8.06 6.17
N LEU A 210 -9.97 -8.16 6.55
CA LEU A 210 -9.55 -8.27 7.95
C LEU A 210 -10.00 -7.06 8.79
N GLN A 211 -9.94 -5.85 8.22
CA GLN A 211 -10.34 -4.64 8.91
C GLN A 211 -11.85 -4.59 9.16
N LEU A 212 -12.68 -5.07 8.24
CA LEU A 212 -14.14 -5.11 8.40
C LEU A 212 -14.58 -6.14 9.46
N GLU A 213 -13.89 -7.28 9.57
CA GLU A 213 -14.14 -8.27 10.63
C GLU A 213 -13.77 -7.72 12.02
N THR A 214 -12.69 -6.94 12.11
CA THR A 214 -12.17 -6.38 13.38
C THR A 214 -12.78 -5.02 13.76
N LEU A 215 -13.49 -4.35 12.85
CA LEU A 215 -13.94 -2.95 12.97
C LEU A 215 -14.71 -2.66 14.27
N ALA A 216 -15.57 -3.60 14.70
CA ALA A 216 -16.45 -3.44 15.85
C ALA A 216 -15.77 -3.70 17.21
N VAL A 217 -14.58 -4.31 17.23
CA VAL A 217 -13.91 -4.79 18.46
C VAL A 217 -12.51 -4.21 18.67
N ARG A 218 -11.97 -3.49 17.68
CA ARG A 218 -10.64 -2.88 17.79
C ARG A 218 -10.63 -1.71 18.82
N PRO A 219 -9.74 -1.74 19.83
CA PRO A 219 -9.70 -0.72 20.87
C PRO A 219 -8.91 0.54 20.47
N THR A 220 -8.10 0.47 19.43
CA THR A 220 -7.17 1.54 19.02
C THR A 220 -7.08 1.57 17.50
N ALA A 221 -7.11 2.77 16.93
CA ALA A 221 -6.82 3.00 15.52
C ALA A 221 -6.33 4.47 15.34
N PRO A 222 -5.25 4.73 14.56
CA PRO A 222 -4.52 3.74 13.79
C PRO A 222 -3.75 2.75 14.66
N THR A 223 -3.54 1.56 14.11
CA THR A 223 -2.80 0.44 14.68
C THR A 223 -1.36 0.87 14.94
N PRO A 224 -0.75 0.60 16.12
CA PRO A 224 0.59 1.10 16.45
C PRO A 224 1.69 0.74 15.45
N ALA A 225 1.59 -0.41 14.77
CA ALA A 225 2.51 -0.82 13.70
C ALA A 225 2.48 0.08 12.46
N LEU A 226 1.46 0.93 12.30
CA LEU A 226 1.33 1.92 11.23
C LEU A 226 1.76 3.33 11.67
N ALA A 227 2.30 3.52 12.87
CA ALA A 227 2.89 4.79 13.28
C ALA A 227 4.06 5.20 12.33
N PRO A 228 4.46 6.49 12.32
CA PRO A 228 5.74 6.89 11.73
C PRO A 228 6.91 6.16 12.41
N VAL A 229 7.91 5.76 11.62
CA VAL A 229 9.13 5.13 12.15
C VAL A 229 10.03 6.22 12.74
N GLU A 230 10.39 6.07 14.01
CA GLU A 230 11.44 6.88 14.65
C GLU A 230 12.82 6.29 14.28
N ASP A 231 13.64 7.05 13.56
CA ASP A 231 14.97 6.61 13.15
C ASP A 231 16.02 7.02 14.19
N LEU A 232 16.39 6.06 15.05
CA LEU A 232 17.42 6.23 16.08
C LEU A 232 18.85 5.99 15.55
N ARG A 233 19.03 5.75 14.25
CA ARG A 233 20.38 5.65 13.66
C ARG A 233 21.08 7.00 13.72
N PRO A 234 22.38 7.06 14.04
CA PRO A 234 23.10 8.33 14.06
C PRO A 234 23.07 8.96 12.68
N THR A 235 22.62 10.22 12.59
CA THR A 235 22.62 11.01 11.36
C THR A 235 24.03 11.05 10.79
N GLN A 236 24.26 10.34 9.68
CA GLN A 236 25.51 10.45 8.95
C GLN A 236 25.57 11.85 8.35
N VAL A 237 26.38 12.72 8.96
CA VAL A 237 26.83 13.94 8.29
C VAL A 237 27.56 13.47 7.03
N PRO A 238 27.14 13.88 5.82
CA PRO A 238 27.83 13.49 4.61
C PRO A 238 29.27 13.96 4.71
N ALA A 239 30.20 13.02 4.75
CA ALA A 239 31.62 13.33 4.71
C ALA A 239 31.88 14.01 3.37
N ALA A 240 32.22 15.30 3.41
CA ALA A 240 32.54 16.05 2.20
C ALA A 240 33.70 15.34 1.49
N GLU A 241 33.41 14.78 0.31
CA GLU A 241 34.46 14.21 -0.53
C GLU A 241 35.47 15.31 -0.83
N PRO A 242 36.78 15.10 -0.61
CA PRO A 242 37.78 16.12 -0.87
C PRO A 242 37.91 16.31 -2.39
N SER A 243 37.17 17.27 -2.93
CA SER A 243 37.24 17.69 -4.32
C SER A 243 38.59 18.35 -4.60
N PHE A 244 39.56 17.58 -5.08
CA PHE A 244 40.82 18.09 -5.62
C PHE A 244 40.56 18.77 -6.97
N GLY A 245 40.07 20.02 -6.92
CA GLY A 245 39.88 20.85 -8.10
C GLY A 245 41.20 21.40 -8.64
N PHE A 246 41.48 21.12 -9.91
CA PHE A 246 42.38 21.96 -10.72
C PHE A 246 41.53 23.11 -11.28
N GLU A 247 41.75 24.34 -10.81
CA GLU A 247 41.13 25.53 -11.40
C GLU A 247 41.97 26.06 -12.57
N GLU A 248 41.41 26.02 -13.79
CA GLU A 248 41.87 26.86 -14.89
C GLU A 248 41.29 28.28 -14.74
N PRO A 249 42.09 29.35 -14.90
CA PRO A 249 41.65 30.69 -14.53
C PRO A 249 40.91 31.39 -15.68
N THR A 250 39.79 32.05 -15.38
CA THR A 250 39.41 33.25 -16.16
C THR A 250 38.69 34.32 -15.33
N SER A 251 39.18 35.56 -15.51
CA SER A 251 38.48 36.84 -15.32
C SER A 251 37.75 37.12 -14.00
N ALA A 252 38.47 37.80 -13.09
CA ALA A 252 37.89 38.91 -12.31
C ALA A 252 37.51 40.07 -13.28
N PRO A 253 36.58 40.98 -12.92
CA PRO A 253 36.79 42.01 -11.88
C PRO A 253 35.51 42.21 -11.00
N GLU A 254 35.31 43.18 -10.09
CA GLU A 254 36.07 44.35 -9.62
C GLU A 254 35.64 44.68 -8.16
N TRP A 255 36.59 45.13 -7.33
CA TRP A 255 36.54 45.94 -6.09
C TRP A 255 35.21 46.68 -5.74
N ALA A 256 34.84 46.98 -4.48
CA ALA A 256 35.60 47.04 -3.21
C ALA A 256 34.72 46.88 -1.94
N GLU A 257 35.41 46.54 -0.85
CA GLU A 257 35.19 46.86 0.59
C GLU A 257 33.89 47.58 1.06
N GLU A 258 33.22 47.00 2.07
CA GLU A 258 33.13 47.65 3.39
C GLU A 258 32.92 46.62 4.51
N ALA A 259 33.65 46.76 5.63
CA ALA A 259 33.55 45.91 6.81
C ALA A 259 33.29 46.78 8.06
N PRO A 260 32.62 46.23 9.09
CA PRO A 260 32.85 46.69 10.46
C PRO A 260 33.29 45.57 11.41
N GLU A 261 34.20 45.95 12.32
CA GLU A 261 34.83 45.13 13.37
C GLU A 261 33.97 44.91 14.65
N PRO A 262 34.39 44.06 15.62
CA PRO A 262 33.50 43.51 16.67
C PRO A 262 33.64 44.09 18.10
N GLN A 263 32.61 43.82 18.94
CA GLN A 263 32.57 43.80 20.44
C GLN A 263 32.58 45.18 21.20
N PRO A 264 32.11 45.31 22.48
CA PRO A 264 32.12 44.35 23.63
C PRO A 264 30.91 44.35 24.64
N GLU A 265 31.15 43.88 25.89
CA GLU A 265 30.28 43.47 27.05
C GLU A 265 29.63 44.57 27.96
N ALA A 266 28.72 44.33 28.96
CA ALA A 266 27.99 43.12 29.45
C ALA A 266 26.59 43.30 30.15
N PRO A 267 26.40 43.65 31.47
CA PRO A 267 25.34 42.98 32.30
C PRO A 267 24.34 43.94 33.07
N PRO A 268 23.54 43.52 34.09
CA PRO A 268 22.42 42.53 34.22
C PRO A 268 21.11 43.21 34.82
N PRO A 269 20.35 42.65 35.80
CA PRO A 269 19.33 41.56 35.91
C PRO A 269 17.84 42.12 36.04
N PRO A 270 16.77 41.51 36.64
CA PRO A 270 16.55 40.19 37.28
C PRO A 270 15.23 39.41 36.93
N VAL A 271 15.01 38.31 37.67
CA VAL A 271 13.97 37.25 37.57
C VAL A 271 12.58 37.66 38.11
N PRO A 272 11.48 37.02 37.63
CA PRO A 272 10.32 36.75 38.49
C PRO A 272 9.87 35.27 38.52
N THR A 273 9.70 34.75 39.74
CA THR A 273 8.94 33.52 40.06
C THR A 273 7.44 33.81 40.07
N PRO A 274 6.58 32.82 39.81
CA PRO A 274 5.41 32.66 40.68
C PRO A 274 5.14 31.21 41.15
N GLU A 275 4.48 31.13 42.30
CA GLU A 275 4.04 29.94 43.03
C GLU A 275 2.57 29.55 42.61
N PRO A 276 1.79 28.66 43.27
CA PRO A 276 1.07 27.62 42.54
C PRO A 276 -0.48 27.63 42.68
N ALA A 277 -1.10 26.64 42.00
CA ALA A 277 -2.49 26.15 42.22
C ALA A 277 -3.63 27.08 41.70
N PRO A 278 -4.90 26.60 41.57
CA PRO A 278 -5.42 25.29 41.95
C PRO A 278 -6.16 24.50 40.84
N SER A 279 -6.54 23.26 41.21
CA SER A 279 -7.52 22.44 40.50
C SER A 279 -8.92 23.08 40.55
N VAL A 280 -9.67 22.97 39.45
CA VAL A 280 -11.14 23.04 39.45
C VAL A 280 -11.66 21.91 38.56
N ALA A 281 -12.34 20.95 39.18
CA ALA A 281 -13.20 20.02 38.47
C ALA A 281 -14.53 20.70 38.14
N THR A 282 -15.19 20.27 37.06
CA THR A 282 -16.62 20.54 36.88
C THR A 282 -17.29 19.30 36.30
N GLU A 283 -18.14 18.69 37.11
CA GLU A 283 -19.13 17.67 36.72
C GLU A 283 -20.11 18.31 35.72
N THR A 284 -20.77 17.59 34.80
CA THR A 284 -22.09 16.92 34.94
C THR A 284 -22.47 16.43 33.52
N ASP A 285 -23.44 15.53 33.25
CA ASP A 285 -24.46 14.86 34.07
C ASP A 285 -24.81 13.45 33.50
N LEU A 286 -25.73 12.78 34.20
CA LEU A 286 -26.16 11.38 34.14
C LEU A 286 -27.11 11.01 32.98
N SER A 287 -27.01 9.74 32.54
CA SER A 287 -28.16 8.80 32.47
C SER A 287 -27.66 7.38 32.17
N ALA A 288 -27.63 6.44 33.12
CA ALA A 288 -28.74 5.78 33.82
C ALA A 288 -29.25 4.50 33.13
N THR A 289 -28.92 3.35 33.72
CA THR A 289 -29.84 2.20 33.84
C THR A 289 -29.41 1.36 35.05
N GLN A 290 -30.39 0.88 35.82
CA GLN A 290 -30.19 0.31 37.14
C GLN A 290 -29.90 -1.19 37.11
N ARG A 291 -29.05 -1.65 38.03
CA ARG A 291 -29.30 -2.88 38.80
C ARG A 291 -28.82 -2.67 40.23
N LEU A 292 -29.72 -2.88 41.19
CA LEU A 292 -29.39 -2.95 42.61
C LEU A 292 -28.93 -4.37 42.93
N GLU A 293 -27.67 -4.52 43.32
CA GLU A 293 -27.20 -5.67 44.10
C GLU A 293 -26.54 -5.16 45.37
N VAL A 294 -26.91 -5.78 46.49
CA VAL A 294 -26.50 -5.36 47.83
C VAL A 294 -25.18 -6.05 48.17
N ALA A 295 -24.11 -5.27 48.35
CA ALA A 295 -22.79 -5.74 48.77
C ALA A 295 -22.33 -4.99 50.02
N PRO A 296 -21.50 -5.60 50.89
CA PRO A 296 -21.36 -5.17 52.28
C PRO A 296 -20.49 -3.93 52.47
N VAL A 297 -20.71 -3.24 53.58
CA VAL A 297 -19.93 -2.06 54.00
C VAL A 297 -18.52 -2.46 54.43
N THR A 298 -17.58 -2.50 53.48
CA THR A 298 -16.16 -2.35 53.79
C THR A 298 -15.83 -0.87 54.01
N PRO A 299 -14.96 -0.52 54.97
CA PRO A 299 -14.53 0.86 55.18
C PRO A 299 -13.83 1.41 53.93
N PRO A 300 -13.88 2.74 53.68
CA PRO A 300 -13.22 3.34 52.53
C PRO A 300 -11.71 3.08 52.61
N ARG A 301 -11.19 2.35 51.62
CA ARG A 301 -9.76 2.04 51.49
C ARG A 301 -9.01 3.29 51.03
N SER A 302 -7.72 3.34 51.32
CA SER A 302 -6.85 4.38 50.75
C SER A 302 -6.75 4.23 49.23
N PRO A 303 -6.49 5.32 48.47
CA PRO A 303 -6.33 5.25 47.01
C PRO A 303 -5.19 4.32 46.56
N GLU A 304 -4.19 4.06 47.42
CA GLU A 304 -3.09 3.15 47.12
C GLU A 304 -3.49 1.68 47.27
N GLU A 305 -4.29 1.34 48.29
CA GLU A 305 -4.87 0.00 48.46
C GLU A 305 -5.84 -0.32 47.32
N GLU A 306 -6.70 0.64 46.93
CA GLU A 306 -7.65 0.43 45.82
C GLU A 306 -6.94 0.10 44.51
N ARG A 307 -5.82 0.77 44.20
CA ARG A 307 -4.97 0.46 43.04
C ARG A 307 -4.38 -0.95 43.11
N LYS A 308 -3.96 -1.43 44.29
CA LYS A 308 -3.46 -2.81 44.48
C LYS A 308 -4.58 -3.85 44.28
N HIS A 309 -5.80 -3.57 44.75
CA HIS A 309 -6.98 -4.40 44.47
C HIS A 309 -7.41 -4.38 42.99
N GLU A 310 -7.15 -3.29 42.26
CA GLU A 310 -7.41 -3.22 40.83
C GLU A 310 -6.34 -3.99 40.03
N GLU A 311 -5.06 -3.84 40.35
CA GLU A 311 -3.97 -4.63 39.73
C GLU A 311 -4.22 -6.13 39.93
N ALA A 312 -4.56 -6.56 41.15
CA ALA A 312 -4.87 -7.95 41.45
C ALA A 312 -6.03 -8.49 40.60
N ARG A 313 -7.12 -7.73 40.43
CA ARG A 313 -8.25 -8.12 39.56
C ARG A 313 -7.85 -8.18 38.08
N ARG A 314 -7.06 -7.22 37.59
CA ARG A 314 -6.57 -7.21 36.21
C ARG A 314 -5.64 -8.40 35.93
N PHE A 315 -4.75 -8.74 36.88
CA PHE A 315 -3.80 -9.84 36.72
C PHE A 315 -4.46 -11.22 36.84
N ALA A 316 -5.41 -11.40 37.77
CA ALA A 316 -6.23 -12.60 37.84
C ALA A 316 -6.97 -12.86 36.51
N ARG A 317 -7.62 -11.83 35.95
CA ARG A 317 -8.33 -11.97 34.66
C ARG A 317 -7.39 -12.33 33.51
N LEU A 318 -6.20 -11.75 33.45
CA LEU A 318 -5.19 -12.07 32.42
C LEU A 318 -4.86 -13.57 32.45
N LEU A 319 -4.39 -14.06 33.61
CA LEU A 319 -3.96 -15.45 33.79
C LEU A 319 -5.08 -16.45 33.48
N VAL A 320 -6.31 -16.19 33.93
CA VAL A 320 -7.45 -17.07 33.67
C VAL A 320 -7.90 -17.01 32.19
N SER A 321 -7.77 -15.85 31.54
CA SER A 321 -8.06 -15.72 30.10
C SER A 321 -7.05 -16.51 29.25
N GLU A 322 -5.78 -16.58 29.66
CA GLU A 322 -4.76 -17.41 29.00
C GLU A 322 -5.08 -18.91 29.14
N ILE A 323 -5.45 -19.39 30.34
CA ILE A 323 -5.89 -20.78 30.53
C ILE A 323 -7.04 -21.12 29.56
N ARG A 324 -8.04 -20.23 29.45
CA ARG A 324 -9.18 -20.41 28.54
C ARG A 324 -8.76 -20.43 27.07
N LEU A 325 -7.83 -19.57 26.68
CA LEU A 325 -7.37 -19.44 25.29
C LEU A 325 -6.66 -20.71 24.81
N TYR A 326 -5.80 -21.31 25.64
CA TYR A 326 -5.04 -22.50 25.27
C TYR A 326 -5.82 -23.81 25.45
N ASN A 327 -6.84 -23.84 26.33
CA ASN A 327 -7.55 -25.06 26.70
C ASN A 327 -9.06 -25.03 26.38
N GLU A 328 -9.49 -24.31 25.34
CA GLU A 328 -10.93 -24.07 25.08
C GLU A 328 -11.77 -25.36 25.05
N GLN A 329 -11.32 -26.43 24.36
CA GLN A 329 -12.03 -27.71 24.34
C GLN A 329 -12.15 -28.34 25.75
N ALA A 330 -11.06 -28.37 26.51
CA ALA A 330 -11.04 -28.95 27.85
C ALA A 330 -11.86 -28.11 28.86
N VAL A 331 -11.98 -26.80 28.66
CA VAL A 331 -12.93 -25.94 29.41
C VAL A 331 -14.37 -26.32 29.07
N GLN A 332 -14.74 -26.50 27.80
CA GLN A 332 -16.11 -26.88 27.42
C GLN A 332 -16.50 -28.28 27.92
N GLU A 333 -15.59 -29.26 27.80
CA GLU A 333 -15.77 -30.59 28.37
C GLU A 333 -15.84 -30.55 29.91
N GLY A 334 -15.02 -29.69 30.53
CA GLY A 334 -15.00 -29.47 31.97
C GLY A 334 -16.33 -28.91 32.49
N LYS A 335 -16.91 -27.93 31.80
CA LYS A 335 -18.25 -27.38 32.10
C LYS A 335 -19.33 -28.45 32.01
N ALA A 336 -19.28 -29.29 30.97
CA ALA A 336 -20.29 -30.33 30.75
C ALA A 336 -20.24 -31.45 31.81
N ASN A 337 -19.04 -31.81 32.28
CA ASN A 337 -18.83 -32.90 33.25
C ASN A 337 -18.67 -32.43 34.70
N ARG A 338 -18.60 -31.11 34.94
CA ARG A 338 -18.33 -30.45 36.24
C ARG A 338 -17.01 -30.87 36.89
N ASP A 339 -15.94 -30.87 36.09
CA ASP A 339 -14.60 -31.32 36.51
C ASP A 339 -13.45 -30.42 35.98
N ILE A 340 -13.73 -29.12 35.74
CA ILE A 340 -12.75 -28.15 35.17
C ILE A 340 -11.43 -28.15 35.96
N TYR A 341 -11.48 -28.10 37.30
CA TYR A 341 -10.27 -28.03 38.13
C TYR A 341 -9.44 -29.31 38.05
N ALA A 342 -10.08 -30.48 37.91
CA ALA A 342 -9.39 -31.75 37.71
C ALA A 342 -8.74 -31.85 36.33
N ARG A 343 -9.42 -31.37 35.27
CA ARG A 343 -8.89 -31.38 33.88
C ARG A 343 -7.74 -30.41 33.67
N LEU A 344 -7.84 -29.21 34.22
CA LEU A 344 -6.90 -28.10 33.99
C LEU A 344 -5.97 -27.85 35.18
N LYS A 345 -5.80 -28.85 36.05
CA LYS A 345 -5.09 -28.73 37.31
C LYS A 345 -3.70 -28.09 37.17
N GLU A 346 -2.90 -28.58 36.23
CA GLU A 346 -1.53 -28.11 36.04
C GLU A 346 -1.45 -26.64 35.62
N ASP A 347 -2.36 -26.19 34.73
CA ASP A 347 -2.38 -24.80 34.26
C ASP A 347 -3.02 -23.85 35.28
N ILE A 348 -4.05 -24.30 36.01
CA ILE A 348 -4.66 -23.51 37.09
C ILE A 348 -3.68 -23.34 38.25
N ASP A 349 -2.97 -24.39 38.66
CA ASP A 349 -1.99 -24.31 39.75
C ASP A 349 -0.78 -23.45 39.35
N ARG A 350 -0.26 -23.59 38.12
CA ARG A 350 0.85 -22.76 37.61
C ARG A 350 0.48 -21.27 37.54
N SER A 351 -0.74 -20.97 37.08
CA SER A 351 -1.26 -19.60 37.06
C SER A 351 -1.56 -19.08 38.46
N ARG A 352 -2.01 -19.92 39.40
CA ARG A 352 -2.17 -19.53 40.81
C ARG A 352 -0.82 -19.19 41.42
N GLU A 353 0.23 -19.97 41.16
CA GLU A 353 1.58 -19.65 41.64
C GLU A 353 2.07 -18.29 41.10
N MET A 354 1.91 -18.03 39.80
CA MET A 354 2.25 -16.73 39.20
C MET A 354 1.45 -15.57 39.83
N TYR A 355 0.15 -15.78 40.11
CA TYR A 355 -0.69 -14.82 40.81
C TYR A 355 -0.17 -14.52 42.23
N GLU A 356 0.18 -15.56 43.00
CA GLU A 356 0.63 -15.43 44.37
C GLU A 356 2.04 -14.83 44.52
N GLN A 357 2.92 -15.04 43.53
CA GLN A 357 4.23 -14.40 43.45
C GLN A 357 4.13 -12.88 43.20
N ARG A 358 3.14 -12.42 42.44
CA ARG A 358 2.99 -11.00 42.07
C ARG A 358 2.10 -10.21 43.03
N ILE A 359 1.06 -10.82 43.58
CA ILE A 359 0.06 -10.12 44.40
C ILE A 359 0.37 -10.28 45.90
N PRO A 360 0.60 -9.16 46.64
CA PRO A 360 0.93 -9.20 48.06
C PRO A 360 -0.12 -9.95 48.91
N PRO A 361 0.29 -10.66 49.97
CA PRO A 361 -0.61 -11.48 50.78
C PRO A 361 -1.70 -10.64 51.47
N GLU A 362 -1.47 -9.36 51.74
CA GLU A 362 -2.43 -8.43 52.32
C GLU A 362 -3.63 -8.20 51.39
N VAL A 363 -3.39 -8.18 50.07
CA VAL A 363 -4.45 -8.04 49.06
C VAL A 363 -5.21 -9.36 48.91
N ARG A 364 -4.49 -10.49 48.90
CA ARG A 364 -5.07 -11.85 48.78
C ARG A 364 -5.91 -12.24 50.00
N ALA A 365 -5.54 -11.76 51.20
CA ALA A 365 -6.30 -12.01 52.43
C ALA A 365 -7.68 -11.33 52.47
N VAL A 366 -7.91 -10.33 51.62
CA VAL A 366 -9.17 -9.57 51.56
C VAL A 366 -10.15 -10.15 50.52
N SER A 367 -9.66 -10.69 49.40
CA SER A 367 -10.50 -11.33 48.36
C SER A 367 -9.65 -12.24 47.47
N ASP A 368 -10.13 -13.46 47.16
CA ASP A 368 -9.49 -14.34 46.15
C ASP A 368 -9.99 -13.99 44.74
N TYR A 369 -9.45 -12.90 44.18
CA TYR A 369 -9.76 -12.47 42.81
C TYR A 369 -9.39 -13.52 41.74
N PHE A 370 -8.47 -14.44 42.05
CA PHE A 370 -8.10 -15.51 41.14
C PHE A 370 -9.23 -16.56 41.08
N TYR A 371 -9.79 -16.96 42.23
CA TYR A 371 -10.98 -17.80 42.29
C TYR A 371 -12.21 -17.12 41.67
N GLU A 372 -12.44 -15.84 41.93
CA GLU A 372 -13.55 -15.09 41.31
C GLU A 372 -13.47 -15.11 39.77
N GLU A 373 -12.29 -14.85 39.20
CA GLU A 373 -12.12 -14.88 37.74
C GLU A 373 -12.11 -16.32 37.17
N LEU A 374 -11.68 -17.34 37.92
CA LEU A 374 -11.86 -18.77 37.55
C LEU A 374 -13.35 -19.11 37.37
N VAL A 375 -14.18 -18.83 38.38
CA VAL A 375 -15.63 -19.07 38.32
C VAL A 375 -16.25 -18.26 37.17
N ARG A 376 -15.90 -16.98 37.05
CA ARG A 376 -16.46 -16.09 36.03
C ARG A 376 -16.10 -16.48 34.60
N THR A 377 -14.84 -16.87 34.35
CA THR A 377 -14.28 -16.96 32.99
C THR A 377 -14.15 -18.41 32.49
N LEU A 378 -13.85 -19.36 33.37
CA LEU A 378 -13.82 -20.79 33.02
C LEU A 378 -15.14 -21.49 33.29
N ALA A 379 -15.93 -21.04 34.27
CA ALA A 379 -17.18 -21.69 34.67
C ALA A 379 -18.45 -20.89 34.33
N ASP A 380 -18.32 -19.81 33.57
CA ASP A 380 -19.41 -18.87 33.17
C ASP A 380 -20.27 -18.34 34.34
N GLY A 381 -19.73 -18.34 35.57
CA GLY A 381 -20.41 -17.92 36.79
C GLY A 381 -20.96 -19.06 37.66
N ASP A 382 -20.92 -20.32 37.22
CA ASP A 382 -21.35 -21.48 38.00
C ASP A 382 -20.16 -22.10 38.78
N PRO A 383 -20.04 -21.92 40.11
CA PRO A 383 -18.94 -22.50 40.87
C PRO A 383 -18.98 -24.04 40.90
N ASP A 384 -20.15 -24.67 40.77
CA ASP A 384 -20.28 -26.13 40.81
C ASP A 384 -19.64 -26.79 39.58
N ALA A 385 -19.48 -26.05 38.48
CA ALA A 385 -18.79 -26.54 37.30
C ALA A 385 -17.26 -26.65 37.47
N LEU A 386 -16.67 -26.05 38.51
CA LEU A 386 -15.25 -26.21 38.80
C LEU A 386 -14.90 -27.64 39.28
N GLY A 387 -15.83 -28.36 39.92
CA GLY A 387 -15.59 -29.70 40.45
C GLY A 387 -14.59 -29.75 41.62
N LEU A 388 -14.67 -28.75 42.51
CA LEU A 388 -13.83 -28.59 43.71
C LEU A 388 -14.43 -29.24 44.97
#